data_AF-A0A809RFP5-F1
#
_entry.id   AF-A0A809RFP5-F1
#
_cell.length_a   1.000
_cell.length_b   1.000
_cell.length_c   1.000
_cell.angle_alpha   90.00
_cell.angle_beta   90.00
_cell.angle_gamma   90.00
#
_symmetry.space_group_name_H-M   'P 1'
#
loop_
_entity.id
_entity.type
_entity.pdbx_description
1 polymer ?
#
loop_
_entity_poly.entity_id
_entity_poly.type
_entity_poly.pdbx_seq_one_letter_code
_entity_poly.pdbx_strand_id
1 'polypeptide(L)' 'MTIPFFKDKSGLIYHSLALTYVILAYGLGLTGLFSNHWLINILGTLLLAHGMIISGYMLHECAHNE' A
#
# COMPACT_ATOMS: atom_id res chain seq x y z
N MET A 1 -14.46 -1.08 23.13
CA MET A 1 -13.77 -2.32 22.68
C MET A 1 -12.50 -1.90 21.95
N THR A 2 -11.42 -1.80 22.72
CA THR A 2 -10.06 -1.53 22.25
C THR A 2 -9.49 -2.85 21.74
N ILE A 3 -9.14 -2.89 20.46
CA ILE A 3 -8.38 -4.01 19.89
C ILE A 3 -6.94 -3.77 20.35
N PRO A 4 -6.25 -4.74 20.98
CA PRO A 4 -4.98 -4.51 21.69
C PRO A 4 -3.84 -3.96 20.81
N PHE A 5 -4.00 -3.94 19.48
CA PHE A 5 -3.03 -3.41 18.53
C PHE A 5 -3.26 -1.95 18.10
N PHE A 6 -4.43 -1.36 18.37
CA PHE A 6 -4.76 -0.02 17.89
C PHE A 6 -5.22 0.89 19.02
N LYS A 7 -4.45 1.97 19.23
CA LYS A 7 -4.67 2.99 20.26
C LYS A 7 -5.98 3.76 20.06
N ASP A 8 -6.45 3.87 18.82
CA ASP A 8 -7.71 4.49 18.43
C ASP A 8 -8.37 3.75 17.26
N LYS A 9 -9.72 3.68 17.23
CA LYS A 9 -10.47 3.04 16.13
C LYS A 9 -10.22 3.70 14.78
N SER A 10 -9.94 5.00 14.77
CA SER A 10 -9.66 5.76 13.54
C SER A 10 -8.31 5.34 12.96
N GLY A 11 -7.30 5.12 13.81
CA GLY A 11 -5.98 4.64 13.38
C GLY A 11 -6.05 3.29 12.66
N LEU A 12 -6.92 2.38 13.13
CA LEU A 12 -7.16 1.09 12.50
C LEU A 12 -7.75 1.24 11.09
N ILE A 13 -8.71 2.16 10.93
CA ILE A 13 -9.35 2.41 9.64
C ILE A 13 -8.33 2.95 8.63
N TYR A 14 -7.52 3.94 9.01
CA TYR A 14 -6.51 4.49 8.09
C TYR A 14 -5.43 3.48 7.71
N HIS A 15 -4.92 2.69 8.65
CA HIS A 15 -3.92 1.66 8.36
C HIS A 15 -4.48 0.52 7.50
N SER A 16 -5.71 0.07 7.77
CA SER A 16 -6.36 -0.96 6.95
C SER A 16 -6.69 -0.48 5.54
N LEU A 17 -7.09 0.78 5.38
CA LEU A 17 -7.25 1.43 4.07
C LEU A 17 -5.93 1.51 3.32
N ALA A 18 -4.86 1.96 3.99
CA ALA A 18 -3.52 2.03 3.39
C ALA A 18 -3.03 0.64 2.96
N LEU A 19 -3.22 -0.39 3.81
CA LEU A 19 -2.87 -1.76 3.49
C LEU A 19 -3.64 -2.27 2.27
N THR A 20 -4.95 -2.04 2.23
CA THR A 20 -5.81 -2.44 1.10
C THR A 20 -5.36 -1.75 -0.18
N TYR A 21 -5.04 -0.46 -0.11
CA TYR A 21 -4.51 0.30 -1.24
C TYR A 21 -3.19 -0.30 -1.75
N VAL A 22 -2.24 -0.60 -0.87
CA VAL A 22 -0.95 -1.19 -1.25
C VAL A 22 -1.14 -2.54 -1.95
N ILE A 23 -2.04 -3.41 -1.44
CA ILE A 23 -2.33 -4.71 -2.06
C ILE A 23 -2.88 -4.52 -3.48
N LEU A 24 -3.83 -3.59 -3.66
CA LEU A 24 -4.41 -3.28 -4.97
C LEU A 24 -3.36 -2.66 -5.91
N ALA A 25 -2.55 -1.73 -5.42
CA ALA A 25 -1.50 -1.08 -6.20
C ALA A 25 -0.44 -2.07 -6.66
N TYR A 26 -0.07 -3.06 -5.83
CA TYR A 26 0.81 -4.16 -6.23
C TYR A 26 0.18 -5.05 -7.29
N GLY A 27 -1.07 -5.48 -7.09
CA GLY A 27 -1.77 -6.34 -8.05
C GLY A 27 -1.95 -5.67 -9.43
N LEU A 28 -2.46 -4.43 -9.44
CA LEU A 28 -2.67 -3.66 -10.67
C LEU A 28 -1.35 -3.19 -11.28
N GLY A 29 -0.39 -2.79 -10.46
CA GLY A 29 0.92 -2.35 -10.91
C GLY A 29 1.72 -3.47 -11.58
N LEU A 30 1.74 -4.67 -10.97
CA LEU A 30 2.38 -5.85 -11.56
C LEU A 30 1.69 -6.29 -12.85
N THR A 31 0.36 -6.37 -12.87
CA THR A 31 -0.36 -6.74 -14.10
C THR A 31 -0.18 -5.70 -15.21
N GLY A 32 -0.14 -4.41 -14.87
CA GLY A 32 0.15 -3.32 -15.80
C GLY A 32 1.57 -3.37 -16.38
N LEU A 33 2.57 -3.73 -15.56
CA LEU A 33 3.97 -3.84 -15.96
C LEU A 33 4.20 -4.87 -17.08
N PHE A 34 3.41 -5.95 -17.10
CA PHE A 34 3.49 -6.99 -18.14
C PHE A 34 2.53 -6.76 -19.32
N SER A 35 1.85 -5.61 -19.37
CA SER A 35 1.00 -5.25 -20.50
C SER A 35 1.84 -4.87 -21.72
N ASN A 36 1.40 -5.30 -22.91
CA ASN A 36 2.01 -4.94 -24.19
C ASN A 36 1.74 -3.47 -24.59
N HIS A 37 0.82 -2.79 -23.88
CA HIS A 37 0.50 -1.39 -24.16
C HIS A 37 1.41 -0.46 -23.33
N TRP A 38 2.25 0.31 -24.00
CA TRP A 38 3.27 1.18 -23.37
C TRP A 38 2.69 2.11 -22.30
N LEU A 39 1.52 2.71 -22.53
CA LEU A 39 0.89 3.60 -21.55
C LEU A 39 0.46 2.86 -20.27
N ILE A 40 -0.08 1.64 -20.41
CA ILE A 40 -0.50 0.82 -19.26
C ILE A 40 0.74 0.36 -18.48
N ASN A 41 1.84 0.08 -19.17
CA ASN A 41 3.12 -0.26 -18.56
C ASN A 41 3.66 0.91 -17.72
N ILE A 42 3.68 2.13 -18.26
CA ILE A 42 4.12 3.33 -17.52
C ILE A 42 3.22 3.58 -16.30
N LEU A 43 1.90 3.55 -16.48
CA LEU A 43 0.96 3.75 -15.38
C LEU A 43 1.08 2.64 -14.33
N GLY A 44 1.24 1.39 -14.76
CA GLY A 44 1.46 0.24 -13.89
C GLY A 44 2.76 0.35 -13.10
N THR A 45 3.84 0.77 -13.74
CA THR A 45 5.13 1.03 -13.08
C THR A 45 5.01 2.13 -12.03
N LEU A 46 4.35 3.24 -12.36
CA LEU A 46 4.18 4.37 -11.45
C LEU A 46 3.28 4.01 -10.26
N LEU A 47 2.20 3.27 -10.51
CA LEU A 47 1.31 2.76 -9.47
C LEU A 47 2.03 1.75 -8.55
N LEU A 48 2.81 0.84 -9.13
CA LEU A 48 3.61 -0.13 -8.39
C LEU A 48 4.64 0.59 -7.49
N ALA A 49 5.38 1.54 -8.05
CA ALA A 49 6.35 2.33 -7.30
C ALA A 49 5.69 3.10 -6.14
N HIS A 50 4.51 3.69 -6.37
CA HIS A 50 3.76 4.38 -5.34
C HIS A 50 3.33 3.45 -4.20
N GLY A 51 2.82 2.25 -4.53
CA GLY A 51 2.48 1.21 -3.55
C GLY A 51 3.68 0.75 -2.72
N MET A 52 4.86 0.62 -3.34
CA MET A 52 6.10 0.25 -2.64
C MET A 52 6.52 1.29 -1.61
N ILE A 53 6.46 2.58 -1.95
CA ILE A 53 6.82 3.68 -1.04
C ILE A 53 5.91 3.66 0.20
N ILE A 54 4.59 3.57 0.00
CA ILE A 54 3.62 3.54 1.11
C ILE A 54 3.85 2.31 1.99
N SER A 55 4.06 1.13 1.39
CA SER A 55 4.38 -0.09 2.15
C SER A 55 5.64 0.07 3.01
N GLY A 56 6.68 0.72 2.47
CA GLY A 56 7.90 1.03 3.20
C GLY A 56 7.68 1.96 4.39
N TYR A 57 6.86 3.01 4.22
CA TYR A 57 6.48 3.90 5.32
C TYR A 57 5.68 3.19 6.40
N MET A 58 4.75 2.33 6.02
CA MET A 58 3.99 1.52 6.99
C MET A 58 4.90 0.60 7.79
N LEU A 59 5.86 -0.07 7.13
CA LEU A 59 6.86 -0.90 7.81
C LEU A 59 7.78 -0.08 8.73
N HIS A 60 8.20 1.10 8.28
CA HIS A 60 9.02 2.02 9.07
C HIS A 60 8.27 2.46 10.34
N GLU A 61 7.01 2.86 10.22
CA GLU A 61 6.17 3.21 11.37
C GLU A 61 5.96 2.00 12.28
N CYS A 62 5.68 0.81 11.75
CA CYS A 62 5.57 -0.40 12.56
C CYS A 62 6.86 -0.75 13.31
N ALA A 63 8.02 -0.45 12.73
CA ALA A 63 9.33 -0.68 13.34
C ALA A 63 9.73 0.41 14.35
N HIS A 64 9.13 1.59 14.29
CA HIS A 64 9.35 2.70 15.24
C HIS A 64 8.21 2.88 16.25
N ASN A 65 7.10 2.13 16.14
CA ASN A 65 5.95 2.12 17.06
C ASN A 65 6.26 1.34 18.35
N GLU A 66 7.39 1.66 18.98
CA GLU A 66 7.80 1.20 20.31
C GLU A 66 6.94 1.83 21.43
#